data_AF-A0A9E0TW37-F1
#
_entry.id   AF-A0A9E0TW37-F1
#
_cell.length_a   1.000
_cell.length_b   1.000
_cell.length_c   1.000
_cell.angle_alpha   90.00
_cell.angle_beta   90.00
_cell.angle_gamma   90.00
#
_symmetry.space_group_name_H-M   'P 1'
#
loop_
_entity.id
_entity.type
_entity.pdbx_description
1 polymer ?
#
loop_
_entity_poly.entity_id
_entity_poly.type
_entity_poly.pdbx_seq_one_letter_code
_entity_poly.pdbx_strand_id
1 'polypeptide(L)' 'MKRFLLKKLVTWKENPDRKPLILQGARQVGKTTLLEQFGKEYFREVHAFNFEEDLALAELFSINLDPAHLIRELRFRQDK' A
#
# COMPACT_ATOMS: atom_id res chain seq x y z
N MET A 1 -7.74 12.23 16.82
CA MET A 1 -6.76 11.16 16.52
C MET A 1 -6.56 10.92 15.02
N LYS A 2 -7.60 10.64 14.22
CA LYS A 2 -7.50 10.47 12.75
C LYS A 2 -6.76 11.61 12.03
N ARG A 3 -7.07 12.87 12.39
CA ARG A 3 -6.43 14.07 11.81
C ARG A 3 -4.92 14.18 12.07
N PHE A 4 -4.41 13.56 13.14
CA PHE A 4 -2.98 13.55 13.45
C PHE A 4 -2.22 12.51 12.61
N LEU A 5 -2.80 11.32 12.42
CA LEU A 5 -2.21 10.29 11.57
C LEU A 5 -2.20 10.70 10.09
N LEU A 6 -3.28 11.31 9.60
CA LEU A 6 -3.32 11.83 8.23
C LEU A 6 -2.21 12.87 7.99
N LYS A 7 -2.00 13.81 8.92
CA LYS A 7 -0.90 14.78 8.83
C LYS A 7 0.48 14.11 8.73
N LYS A 8 0.70 13.02 9.48
CA LYS A 8 1.94 12.24 9.38
C LYS A 8 2.10 11.57 8.01
N LEU A 9 1.01 11.03 7.45
CA LEU A 9 1.02 10.44 6.10
C LEU A 9 1.31 11.48 5.02
N VAL A 10 0.72 12.68 5.13
CA VAL A 10 1.00 13.80 4.23
C VAL A 10 2.47 14.23 4.33
N THR A 11 2.97 14.41 5.56
CA THR A 11 4.39 14.76 5.79
C THR A 11 5.33 13.70 5.20
N TRP A 12 4.98 12.42 5.34
CA TRP A 12 5.73 11.32 4.72
C TRP A 12 5.70 11.39 3.19
N LYS A 13 4.55 11.70 2.58
CA LYS A 13 4.42 11.81 1.11
C LYS A 13 5.21 13.00 0.54
N GLU A 14 5.27 14.10 1.27
CA GLU A 14 6.00 15.31 0.87
C GLU A 14 7.52 15.20 1.01
N ASN A 15 8.03 14.21 1.75
CA ASN A 15 9.46 13.98 1.87
C ASN A 15 10.03 13.36 0.58
N PRO A 16 11.00 14.01 -0.11
CA PRO A 16 11.63 13.45 -1.31
C PRO A 16 12.41 12.16 -1.04
N ASP A 17 12.96 12.00 0.17
CA ASP A 17 13.73 10.83 0.62
C ASP A 17 12.87 9.85 1.43
N ARG A 18 11.56 9.83 1.19
CA ARG A 18 10.63 8.98 1.95
C ARG A 18 10.98 7.50 1.78
N LYS A 19 11.13 6.80 2.91
CA LYS A 19 11.26 5.35 2.96
C LYS A 19 9.88 4.68 2.90
N PRO A 20 9.79 3.38 2.56
CA PRO A 20 8.53 2.64 2.66
C PRO A 20 7.89 2.79 4.06
N LEU A 21 6.58 3.01 4.10
CA LEU A 21 5.83 3.18 5.35
C LEU A 21 5.26 1.84 5.82
N ILE A 22 5.47 1.50 7.09
CA ILE A 22 4.82 0.36 7.74
C ILE A 22 3.84 0.88 8.79
N LEU A 23 2.56 0.57 8.64
CA LEU A 23 1.51 0.98 9.58
C LEU A 23 1.09 -0.19 10.49
N GLN A 24 1.56 -0.18 11.73
CA GLN A 24 1.27 -1.21 12.73
C GLN A 24 0.24 -0.74 13.77
N GLY A 25 -0.51 -1.67 14.35
CA GLY A 25 -1.46 -1.40 15.43
C GLY A 25 -2.50 -2.50 15.59
N ALA A 26 -3.37 -2.39 16.59
CA ALA A 26 -4.41 -3.39 16.89
C ALA A 26 -5.33 -3.69 15.69
N ARG A 27 -5.83 -4.92 15.56
CA ARG A 27 -6.76 -5.31 14.49
C ARG A 27 -8.04 -4.46 14.56
N GLN A 28 -8.67 -4.21 13.40
CA GLN A 28 -9.97 -3.50 13.28
C GLN A 28 -10.02 -2.03 13.74
N VAL A 29 -8.87 -1.35 13.91
CA VAL A 29 -8.82 0.08 14.30
C VAL A 29 -8.95 1.07 13.14
N GLY A 30 -9.30 0.61 11.93
CA GLY A 30 -9.49 1.48 10.75
C GLY A 30 -8.21 1.89 10.02
N LYS A 31 -7.13 1.10 10.10
CA LYS A 31 -5.87 1.33 9.38
C LYS A 31 -6.06 1.31 7.85
N THR A 32 -6.76 0.29 7.34
CA THR A 32 -7.05 0.14 5.91
C THR A 32 -7.84 1.33 5.38
N THR A 33 -8.93 1.69 6.07
CA THR A 33 -9.76 2.86 5.71
C THR A 33 -8.96 4.16 5.67
N LEU A 34 -8.03 4.36 6.62
CA LEU A 34 -7.15 5.53 6.62
C LEU A 34 -6.23 5.57 5.38
N LEU A 35 -5.63 4.43 5.02
CA LEU A 35 -4.74 4.34 3.85
C LEU A 35 -5.51 4.49 2.54
N GLU A 36 -6.70 3.91 2.42
CA GLU A 36 -7.57 4.07 1.25
C GLU A 36 -7.98 5.53 1.04
N GLN A 37 -8.42 6.20 2.11
CA GLN A 37 -8.79 7.62 2.05
C GLN A 37 -7.57 8.47 1.68
N PHE A 38 -6.43 8.25 2.33
CA PHE A 38 -5.19 8.95 2.05
C PHE A 38 -4.71 8.72 0.60
N GLY A 39 -4.82 7.48 0.11
CA GLY A 39 -4.53 7.16 -1.29
C GLY A 39 -5.39 7.99 -2.24
N LYS A 40 -6.71 7.92 -2.08
CA LYS A 40 -7.69 8.59 -2.95
C LYS A 40 -7.54 10.12 -2.96
N GLU A 41 -7.20 10.72 -1.83
CA GLU A 41 -7.09 12.17 -1.70
C GLU A 41 -5.76 12.75 -2.19
N TYR A 42 -4.65 12.00 -2.06
CA TYR A 42 -3.29 12.56 -2.24
C TYR A 42 -2.51 11.95 -3.41
N PHE A 43 -3.04 10.93 -4.09
CA PHE A 43 -2.42 10.30 -5.26
C PHE A 43 -3.42 10.22 -6.42
N ARG A 44 -2.89 10.34 -7.65
CA ARG A 44 -3.70 10.21 -8.87
C ARG A 44 -4.23 8.79 -9.03
N GLU A 45 -3.40 7.80 -8.73
CA GLU A 45 -3.68 6.39 -8.87
C GLU A 45 -3.15 5.65 -7.64
N VAL A 46 -3.90 4.65 -7.20
CA VAL A 46 -3.59 3.87 -6.00
C VAL A 46 -3.86 2.41 -6.30
N HIS A 47 -2.94 1.58 -5.86
CA HIS A 47 -2.93 0.16 -6.10
C HIS A 47 -2.91 -0.55 -4.75
N ALA A 48 -4.03 -1.20 -4.42
CA ALA A 48 -4.19 -1.96 -3.18
C ALA A 48 -4.09 -3.45 -3.50
N PHE A 49 -3.26 -4.15 -2.74
CA PHE A 49 -3.04 -5.60 -2.86
C PHE A 49 -3.36 -6.25 -1.51
N ASN A 50 -4.36 -7.14 -1.49
CA ASN A 50 -4.76 -7.85 -0.29
C ASN A 50 -4.30 -9.32 -0.35
N PHE A 51 -3.23 -9.62 0.36
CA PHE A 51 -2.64 -10.96 0.42
C PHE A 51 -3.50 -11.99 1.17
N GLU A 52 -4.52 -11.55 1.91
CA GLU A 52 -5.46 -12.47 2.56
C GLU A 52 -6.56 -12.92 1.59
N GLU A 53 -6.91 -12.08 0.60
CA GLU A 53 -8.00 -12.35 -0.35
C GLU A 53 -7.49 -12.97 -1.66
N ASP A 54 -6.32 -12.55 -2.15
CA ASP A 54 -5.69 -13.12 -3.35
C ASP A 54 -4.45 -13.92 -2.96
N LEU A 55 -4.65 -15.22 -2.73
CA LEU A 55 -3.58 -16.15 -2.39
C LEU A 55 -2.51 -16.26 -3.49
N ALA A 56 -2.87 -15.97 -4.75
CA ALA A 56 -1.92 -16.00 -5.86
C ALA A 56 -0.95 -14.79 -5.83
N LEU A 57 -1.27 -13.74 -5.06
CA LEU A 57 -0.28 -12.70 -4.73
C LEU A 57 0.84 -13.27 -3.87
N ALA A 58 0.54 -14.09 -2.87
CA ALA A 58 1.57 -14.65 -2.00
C ALA A 58 2.54 -15.55 -2.79
N GLU A 59 2.02 -16.33 -3.75
CA GLU A 59 2.82 -17.17 -4.64
C GLU A 59 3.75 -16.37 -5.54
N LEU A 60 3.33 -15.19 -6.01
CA LEU A 60 4.20 -14.33 -6.83
C LEU A 60 5.50 -13.97 -6.10
N PHE A 61 5.41 -13.68 -4.80
CA PHE A 61 6.57 -13.31 -3.98
C PHE A 61 7.40 -14.53 -3.56
N SER A 62 6.88 -15.76 -3.63
CA SER A 62 7.66 -16.97 -3.32
C SER A 62 8.51 -17.45 -4.48
N ILE A 63 8.10 -17.15 -5.73
CA ILE A 63 8.81 -17.58 -6.95
C ILE A 63 10.06 -16.72 -7.19
N ASN A 64 9.92 -15.40 -7.12
CA ASN A 64 11.00 -14.46 -7.42
C ASN A 64 10.80 -13.15 -6.66
N LEU A 65 11.85 -12.70 -5.96
CA LEU A 65 11.87 -11.45 -5.20
C LEU A 65 12.52 -10.28 -5.94
N ASP A 66 12.88 -10.45 -7.21
CA ASP A 66 13.39 -9.37 -8.06
C ASP A 66 12.35 -8.24 -8.20
N PRO A 67 12.66 -7.00 -7.78
CA PRO A 67 11.69 -5.90 -7.79
C PRO A 67 11.14 -5.57 -9.19
N ALA A 68 11.97 -5.65 -10.23
CA ALA A 68 11.55 -5.32 -11.59
C ALA A 68 10.53 -6.34 -12.11
N HIS A 69 10.77 -7.63 -11.84
CA HIS A 69 9.81 -8.70 -12.09
C HIS A 69 8.49 -8.47 -11.31
N LEU A 70 8.58 -8.28 -9.99
CA LEU A 70 7.39 -8.11 -9.14
C LEU A 70 6.52 -6.94 -9.57
N ILE A 71 7.11 -5.77 -9.87
CA ILE A 71 6.37 -4.59 -10.32
C ILE A 71 5.61 -4.87 -11.63
N ARG A 72 6.24 -5.60 -12.56
CA ARG A 72 5.62 -5.96 -13.83
C ARG A 72 4.42 -6.88 -13.64
N GLU A 73 4.58 -7.94 -12.84
CA GLU A 73 3.50 -8.89 -12.59
C GLU A 73 2.34 -8.26 -11.80
N LEU A 74 2.65 -7.41 -10.82
CA LEU A 74 1.64 -6.67 -10.06
C LEU A 74 0.84 -5.71 -10.96
N ARG A 75 1.47 -5.05 -11.93
CA ARG A 75 0.79 -4.16 -12.88
C ARG A 75 -0.28 -4.89 -13.70
N PHE A 76 0.04 -6.06 -14.24
CA PHE A 76 -0.90 -6.84 -15.07
C PHE A 76 -2.11 -7.37 -14.29
N ARG A 77 -1.97 -7.61 -12.99
CA ARG A 77 -3.09 -8.07 -12.15
C ARG A 77 -4.15 -7.00 -11.91
N GLN A 78 -3.90 -5.74 -12.26
CA GLN A 78 -4.84 -4.63 -12.02
C GLN A 78 -5.78 -4.37 -13.18
N ASP A 79 -5.45 -4.89 -14.37
CA ASP A 79 -6.23 -4.73 -15.59
C ASP A 79 -7.33 -5.81 -15.75
N LYS A 80 -7.69 -6.51 -14.67
CA LYS A 80 -8.74 -7.54 -14.63
C LYS A 80 -9.91 -7.14 -13.77
#